data_AF-A0A915KVH7-F1
#
_entry.id   AF-A0A915KVH7-F1
#
_cell.length_a   1.000
_cell.length_b   1.000
_cell.length_c   1.000
_cell.angle_alpha   90.00
_cell.angle_beta   90.00
_cell.angle_gamma   90.00
#
_symmetry.space_group_name_H-M   'P 1'
#
loop_
_entity.id
_entity.type
_entity.pdbx_description
1 polymer ?
#
loop_
_entity_poly.entity_id
_entity_poly.type
_entity_poly.pdbx_seq_one_letter_code
_entity_poly.pdbx_strand_id
1 'polypeptide(L)'
;MNIRQSTNRHRHEYSLELEQVKQKFDYFLIVDFEATCDVRTKVDPQEIIEFPCLKLNTKTLEIDSTFHQFVKPEAHPILTPFCMELTGINQSMIEKQPNFLETLSLFQNWMTREGLVKNTKLEEEAPPYNYAFITCGEWDFKWLLHRLVV
;
A
#
# COMPACT_ATOMS: atom_id res chain seq x y z
N MET A 1 -24.82 -8.77 66.89
CA MET A 1 -23.90 -7.68 67.25
C MET A 1 -23.67 -6.83 66.00
N ASN A 2 -24.23 -5.63 65.98
CA ASN A 2 -23.98 -4.62 64.94
C ASN A 2 -22.60 -3.98 65.18
N ILE A 3 -21.69 -3.96 64.20
CA ILE A 3 -20.64 -2.93 64.10
C ILE A 3 -20.32 -2.61 62.62
N ARG A 4 -20.89 -1.47 62.19
CA ARG A 4 -20.34 -0.35 61.39
C ARG A 4 -20.03 -0.47 59.88
N GLN A 5 -20.55 0.58 59.22
CA GLN A 5 -20.36 1.04 57.85
C GLN A 5 -18.96 1.66 57.59
N SER A 6 -18.74 1.93 56.29
CA SER A 6 -17.65 2.69 55.64
C SER A 6 -16.43 1.84 55.29
N THR A 7 -15.99 1.77 54.03
CA THR A 7 -15.64 2.93 53.21
C THR A 7 -16.16 2.85 51.78
N ASN A 8 -16.88 3.91 51.43
CA ASN A 8 -17.14 4.38 50.09
C ASN A 8 -15.79 4.69 49.39
N ARG A 9 -15.34 3.83 48.46
CA ARG A 9 -14.37 4.24 47.44
C ARG A 9 -15.12 4.24 46.12
N HIS A 10 -15.55 5.44 45.74
CA HIS A 10 -16.08 5.76 44.43
C HIS A 10 -15.14 5.22 43.36
N ARG A 11 -15.49 4.06 42.79
CA ARG A 11 -15.01 3.65 41.49
C ARG A 11 -15.68 4.59 40.51
N HIS A 12 -15.00 5.68 40.16
CA HIS A 12 -15.44 6.51 39.05
C HIS A 12 -15.37 5.63 37.81
N GLU A 13 -16.53 5.14 37.42
CA GLU A 13 -16.78 4.45 36.17
C GLU A 13 -16.73 5.53 35.08
N TYR A 14 -15.52 5.86 34.62
CA TYR A 14 -15.35 6.63 33.39
C TYR A 14 -15.66 5.70 32.23
N SER A 15 -16.94 5.54 31.91
CA SER A 15 -17.36 5.10 30.58
C SER A 15 -17.07 6.25 29.63
N LEU A 16 -15.83 6.35 29.16
CA LEU A 16 -15.56 7.05 27.91
C LEU A 16 -16.31 6.26 26.84
N GLU A 17 -17.48 6.74 26.44
CA GLU A 17 -18.06 6.38 25.15
C GLU A 17 -17.01 6.80 24.13
N LEU A 18 -16.15 5.85 23.74
CA LEU A 18 -15.26 6.02 22.61
C LEU A 18 -16.21 6.23 21.43
N GLU A 19 -16.37 7.49 21.00
CA GLU A 19 -17.01 7.78 19.73
C GLU A 19 -16.31 6.92 18.70
N GLN A 20 -17.01 5.89 18.23
CA GLN A 20 -16.44 4.91 17.34
C GLN A 20 -16.24 5.63 16.00
N VAL A 21 -15.02 6.10 15.76
CA VAL A 21 -14.66 6.78 14.53
C VAL A 21 -14.83 5.77 13.40
N LYS A 22 -15.94 5.90 12.68
CA LYS A 22 -16.22 5.04 11.54
C LYS A 22 -15.27 5.44 10.41
N GLN A 23 -14.47 4.49 9.95
CA GLN A 23 -13.62 4.71 8.79
C GLN A 23 -14.51 5.06 7.57
N LYS A 24 -14.03 5.93 6.66
CA LYS A 24 -14.85 6.58 5.63
C LYS A 24 -14.74 5.96 4.22
N PHE A 25 -13.79 5.06 3.97
CA PHE A 25 -13.42 4.55 2.66
C PHE A 25 -14.07 3.20 2.35
N ASP A 26 -14.61 2.97 1.17
CA ASP A 26 -15.11 1.65 0.79
C ASP A 26 -13.98 0.63 0.67
N TYR A 27 -12.80 1.08 0.20
CA TYR A 27 -11.62 0.23 0.01
C TYR A 27 -10.34 0.83 0.57
N PHE A 28 -9.44 -0.05 0.99
CA PHE A 28 -8.02 0.26 1.14
C PHE A 28 -7.22 -0.38 0.02
N LEU A 29 -6.31 0.40 -0.57
CA LEU A 29 -5.36 -0.05 -1.58
C LEU A 29 -3.99 -0.23 -0.90
N ILE A 30 -3.67 -1.44 -0.51
CA ILE A 30 -2.46 -1.75 0.26
C ILE A 30 -1.31 -1.98 -0.71
N VAL A 31 -0.27 -1.16 -0.63
CA VAL A 31 0.91 -1.19 -1.51
C VAL A 31 2.16 -1.38 -0.67
N ASP A 32 3.07 -2.20 -1.18
CA ASP A 32 4.38 -2.49 -0.58
C ASP A 32 5.38 -2.72 -1.73
N PHE A 33 6.17 -1.71 -2.07
CA PHE A 33 7.08 -1.83 -3.21
C PHE A 33 8.35 -2.58 -2.84
N GLU A 34 8.83 -3.41 -3.75
CA GLU A 34 10.23 -3.83 -3.70
C GLU A 34 11.06 -2.98 -4.65
N ALA A 35 12.32 -2.72 -4.28
CA ALA A 35 13.22 -1.89 -5.06
C ALA A 35 14.63 -2.45 -5.19
N THR A 36 15.36 -1.98 -6.21
CA THR A 36 16.80 -2.24 -6.34
C THR A 36 17.54 -1.79 -5.09
N CYS A 37 18.45 -2.63 -4.57
CA CYS A 37 19.23 -2.30 -3.37
C CYS A 37 20.59 -3.00 -3.36
N ASP A 38 21.47 -2.54 -2.47
CA ASP A 38 22.76 -3.16 -2.17
C ASP A 38 23.02 -2.99 -0.66
N VAL A 39 23.83 -3.86 -0.08
CA VAL A 39 24.24 -3.83 1.32
C VAL A 39 25.38 -2.84 1.57
N ARG A 40 26.24 -2.58 0.58
CA ARG A 40 27.46 -1.78 0.76
C ARG A 40 27.33 -0.35 0.26
N THR A 41 26.54 -0.17 -0.79
CA THR A 41 26.42 1.11 -1.49
C THR A 41 24.97 1.50 -1.59
N LYS A 42 24.71 2.81 -1.55
CA LYS A 42 23.39 3.31 -1.88
C LYS A 42 23.19 3.21 -3.39
N VAL A 43 22.23 2.41 -3.82
CA VAL A 43 21.79 2.38 -5.22
C VAL A 43 21.08 3.70 -5.53
N ASP A 44 21.53 4.39 -6.58
CA ASP A 44 20.96 5.66 -7.02
C ASP A 44 20.99 5.74 -8.57
N PRO A 45 19.84 5.90 -9.24
CA PRO A 45 18.51 5.91 -8.66
C PRO A 45 18.13 4.52 -8.11
N GLN A 46 17.35 4.51 -7.03
CA GLN A 46 16.65 3.30 -6.59
C GLN A 46 15.37 3.15 -7.41
N GLU A 47 15.10 1.94 -7.91
CA GLU A 47 14.05 1.67 -8.88
C GLU A 47 13.11 0.57 -8.36
N ILE A 48 11.81 0.72 -8.58
CA ILE A 48 10.81 -0.30 -8.24
C ILE A 48 11.04 -1.55 -9.11
N ILE A 49 11.04 -2.72 -8.49
CA ILE A 49 11.17 -4.03 -9.13
C ILE A 49 9.99 -4.97 -8.87
N GLU A 50 9.10 -4.62 -7.93
CA GLU A 50 7.81 -5.27 -7.70
C GLU A 50 6.77 -4.23 -7.29
N PHE A 51 5.57 -4.33 -7.88
CA PHE A 51 4.44 -3.46 -7.62
C PHE A 51 3.20 -4.31 -7.27
N PRO A 52 3.04 -4.72 -6.01
CA PRO A 52 1.80 -5.30 -5.51
C PRO A 52 0.83 -4.20 -5.07
N CYS A 53 -0.47 -4.45 -5.26
CA CYS A 53 -1.54 -3.66 -4.66
C CYS A 53 -2.74 -4.54 -4.34
N LEU A 54 -3.14 -4.59 -3.07
CA LEU A 54 -4.33 -5.31 -2.63
C LEU A 54 -5.51 -4.36 -2.48
N LYS A 55 -6.65 -4.72 -3.08
CA LYS A 55 -7.93 -4.03 -2.88
C LYS A 55 -8.68 -4.69 -1.73
N LEU A 56 -8.52 -4.16 -0.52
CA LEU A 56 -9.19 -4.64 0.69
C LEU A 56 -10.52 -3.94 0.87
N ASN A 57 -11.61 -4.70 0.99
CA ASN A 57 -12.94 -4.19 1.31
C ASN A 57 -13.03 -3.86 2.81
N THR A 58 -13.34 -2.62 3.15
CA THR A 58 -13.32 -2.19 4.56
C THR A 58 -14.52 -2.68 5.38
N LYS A 59 -15.57 -3.19 4.72
CA LYS A 59 -16.78 -3.71 5.36
C LYS A 59 -16.64 -5.20 5.70
N THR A 60 -16.06 -5.98 4.78
CA THR A 60 -15.87 -7.43 4.94
C THR A 60 -14.49 -7.80 5.47
N LEU A 61 -13.50 -6.92 5.31
CA LEU A 61 -12.07 -7.18 5.55
C LEU A 61 -11.50 -8.30 4.67
N GLU A 62 -12.12 -8.52 3.50
CA GLU A 62 -11.64 -9.47 2.49
C GLU A 62 -10.92 -8.74 1.36
N ILE A 63 -10.01 -9.47 0.70
CA ILE A 63 -9.31 -8.99 -0.49
C ILE A 63 -10.18 -9.28 -1.71
N ASP A 64 -10.78 -8.22 -2.27
CA ASP A 64 -11.68 -8.34 -3.41
C ASP A 64 -10.92 -8.46 -4.74
N SER A 65 -9.72 -7.89 -4.82
CA SER A 65 -8.87 -7.94 -6.02
C SER A 65 -7.40 -7.69 -5.67
N THR A 66 -6.50 -8.12 -6.56
CA THR A 66 -5.06 -7.94 -6.41
C THR A 66 -4.46 -7.54 -7.75
N PHE A 67 -3.67 -6.47 -7.74
CA PHE A 67 -2.71 -6.17 -8.78
C PHE A 67 -1.33 -6.63 -8.33
N HIS A 68 -0.60 -7.27 -9.24
CA HIS A 68 0.77 -7.70 -8.99
C HIS A 68 1.54 -7.63 -10.31
N GLN A 69 2.68 -6.94 -10.29
CA GLN A 69 3.53 -6.81 -11.46
C GLN A 69 4.99 -6.67 -11.02
N PHE A 70 5.84 -7.56 -11.52
CA PHE A 70 7.29 -7.34 -11.49
C PHE A 70 7.67 -6.25 -12.48
N VAL A 71 8.71 -5.49 -12.18
CA VAL A 71 9.13 -4.32 -12.97
C VAL A 71 10.58 -4.48 -13.38
N LYS A 72 10.88 -4.18 -14.64
CA LYS A 72 12.25 -4.14 -15.12
C LYS A 72 12.88 -2.77 -14.84
N PRO A 73 13.93 -2.68 -14.00
CA PRO A 73 14.69 -1.45 -13.81
C PRO A 73 15.48 -1.11 -15.08
N GLU A 74 15.61 0.18 -15.37
CA GLU A 74 16.25 0.70 -16.58
C GLU A 74 17.65 1.24 -16.28
N ALA A 75 17.88 1.86 -15.11
CA ALA A 75 19.18 2.39 -14.72
C ALA A 75 20.13 1.29 -14.20
N HIS A 76 19.62 0.39 -13.36
CA HIS A 76 20.37 -0.72 -12.77
C HIS A 76 19.68 -2.07 -13.07
N PRO A 77 19.72 -2.55 -14.33
CA PRO A 77 18.93 -3.70 -14.79
C PRO A 77 19.36 -5.06 -14.18
N ILE A 78 20.55 -5.12 -13.57
CA ILE A 78 21.09 -6.33 -12.96
C ILE A 78 20.98 -6.23 -11.44
N LEU A 79 20.18 -7.10 -10.83
CA LEU A 79 20.01 -7.14 -9.38
C LEU A 79 21.28 -7.59 -8.69
N THR A 80 21.59 -6.96 -7.56
CA THR A 80 22.68 -7.41 -6.70
C THR A 80 22.29 -8.71 -6.01
N PRO A 81 23.26 -9.58 -5.63
CA PRO A 81 22.95 -10.78 -4.85
C PRO A 81 22.20 -10.48 -3.55
N PHE A 82 22.55 -9.37 -2.89
CA PHE A 82 21.87 -8.93 -1.68
C PHE A 82 20.40 -8.57 -1.93
N CYS A 83 20.12 -7.85 -3.02
CA CYS A 83 18.75 -7.51 -3.39
C CYS A 83 17.92 -8.77 -3.64
N MET A 84 18.45 -9.74 -4.40
CA MET A 84 17.77 -11.01 -4.66
C MET A 84 17.54 -11.82 -3.38
N GLU A 85 18.50 -11.84 -2.46
CA GLU A 85 18.37 -12.53 -1.17
C GLU A 85 17.31 -11.86 -0.27
N LEU A 86 17.30 -10.53 -0.21
CA LEU A 86 16.40 -9.77 0.65
C LEU A 86 14.94 -9.85 0.18
N THR A 87 14.70 -9.69 -1.13
CA THR A 87 13.34 -9.62 -1.69
C THR A 87 12.84 -10.99 -2.18
N GLY A 88 13.74 -11.95 -2.39
CA GLY A 88 13.41 -13.24 -3.02
C GLY A 88 13.19 -13.16 -4.54
N ILE A 89 13.37 -11.98 -5.15
CA ILE A 89 13.18 -11.77 -6.60
C ILE A 89 14.46 -12.15 -7.34
N ASN A 90 14.35 -13.10 -8.27
CA ASN A 90 15.46 -13.49 -9.13
C ASN A 90 15.52 -12.65 -10.41
N GLN A 91 16.71 -12.51 -11.00
CA GLN A 91 16.91 -11.76 -12.26
C GLN A 91 15.96 -12.19 -13.39
N SER A 92 15.70 -13.50 -13.50
CA SER A 92 14.82 -14.06 -14.53
C SER A 92 13.35 -13.62 -14.38
N MET A 93 12.94 -13.16 -13.19
CA MET A 93 11.58 -12.70 -12.91
C MET A 93 11.34 -11.29 -13.44
N ILE A 94 12.38 -10.47 -13.56
CA ILE A 94 12.29 -9.05 -13.96
C ILE A 94 12.79 -8.77 -15.39
N GLU A 95 13.66 -9.60 -15.96
CA GLU A 95 14.39 -9.28 -17.22
C GLU A 95 13.47 -9.05 -18.44
N LYS A 96 12.29 -9.67 -18.44
CA LYS A 96 11.28 -9.65 -19.51
C LYS A 96 9.99 -8.93 -19.09
N GLN A 97 10.02 -8.22 -17.97
CA GLN A 97 8.88 -7.49 -17.46
C GLN A 97 8.78 -6.10 -18.08
N PRO A 98 7.58 -5.48 -18.05
CA PRO A 98 7.42 -4.08 -18.39
C PRO A 98 8.33 -3.19 -17.54
N ASN A 99 8.72 -2.04 -18.10
CA ASN A 99 9.37 -1.01 -17.30
C ASN A 99 8.35 -0.31 -16.37
N PHE A 100 8.82 0.65 -15.57
CA PHE A 100 7.98 1.29 -14.58
C PHE A 100 6.78 2.05 -15.19
N LEU A 101 6.98 2.77 -16.30
CA LEU A 101 5.90 3.55 -16.95
C LEU A 101 4.82 2.65 -17.57
N GLU A 102 5.24 1.55 -18.19
CA GLU A 102 4.33 0.52 -18.68
C GLU A 102 3.55 -0.12 -17.52
N THR A 103 4.23 -0.46 -16.43
CA THR A 103 3.61 -1.00 -15.21
C THR A 103 2.59 -0.04 -14.61
N LEU A 104 2.92 1.26 -14.55
CA LEU A 104 2.00 2.28 -14.06
C LEU A 104 0.74 2.37 -14.93
N SER A 105 0.90 2.22 -16.25
CA SER A 105 -0.24 2.18 -17.19
C SER A 105 -1.11 0.93 -16.96
N LEU A 106 -0.50 -0.23 -16.71
CA LEU A 106 -1.20 -1.46 -16.34
C LEU A 106 -1.96 -1.29 -15.01
N PHE A 107 -1.34 -0.65 -14.02
CA PHE A 107 -1.94 -0.35 -12.72
C PHE A 107 -3.15 0.59 -12.85
N GLN A 108 -3.03 1.65 -13.65
CA GLN A 108 -4.15 2.55 -13.95
C GLN A 108 -5.30 1.81 -14.63
N ASN A 109 -5.01 0.97 -15.62
CA ASN A 109 -6.02 0.14 -16.29
C ASN A 109 -6.71 -0.83 -15.33
N TRP A 110 -5.97 -1.39 -14.36
CA TRP A 110 -6.55 -2.20 -13.29
C TRP A 110 -7.48 -1.36 -12.41
N MET A 111 -7.04 -0.19 -11.91
CA MET A 111 -7.88 0.69 -11.08
C MET A 111 -9.18 1.10 -11.80
N THR A 112 -9.11 1.35 -13.10
CA THR A 112 -10.27 1.66 -13.94
C THR A 112 -11.26 0.50 -13.98
N ARG A 113 -10.80 -0.72 -14.24
CA ARG A 113 -11.66 -1.94 -14.24
C ARG A 113 -12.26 -2.22 -12.87
N GLU A 114 -11.57 -1.85 -11.80
CA GLU A 114 -12.00 -2.02 -10.42
C GLU A 114 -12.98 -0.94 -9.93
N GLY A 115 -13.32 0.04 -10.79
CA GLY A 115 -14.23 1.14 -10.47
C GLY A 115 -13.66 2.16 -9.49
N LEU A 116 -12.33 2.25 -9.38
CA LEU A 116 -11.64 3.16 -8.46
C LEU A 116 -11.38 4.52 -9.11
N VAL A 117 -11.21 4.58 -10.43
CA VAL A 117 -10.97 5.82 -11.18
C VAL A 117 -11.90 5.91 -12.39
N LYS A 118 -12.12 7.13 -12.89
CA LYS A 118 -12.93 7.37 -14.09
C LYS A 118 -12.24 6.77 -15.33
N ASN A 119 -13.01 6.20 -16.26
CA ASN A 119 -12.45 5.70 -17.52
C ASN A 119 -11.96 6.87 -18.39
N THR A 120 -12.63 8.02 -18.32
CA THR A 120 -12.30 9.18 -19.14
C THR A 120 -12.54 10.49 -18.39
N LYS A 121 -11.87 11.56 -18.84
CA LYS A 121 -12.12 12.92 -18.34
C LYS A 121 -13.54 13.44 -18.65
N LEU A 122 -14.27 12.77 -19.54
CA LEU A 122 -15.61 13.15 -19.98
C LEU A 122 -16.71 12.53 -19.09
N GLU A 123 -16.37 11.57 -18.24
CA GLU A 123 -17.33 11.04 -17.26
C GLU A 123 -17.57 12.10 -16.18
N GLU A 124 -18.78 12.65 -16.12
CA GLU A 124 -19.15 13.65 -15.12
C GLU A 124 -19.29 13.01 -13.73
N GLU A 125 -19.84 11.80 -13.67
CA GLU A 125 -20.04 11.07 -12.42
C GLU A 125 -18.72 10.70 -11.74
N ALA A 126 -18.68 10.83 -10.43
CA ALA A 126 -17.54 10.39 -9.61
C ALA A 126 -17.44 8.85 -9.63
N PRO A 127 -16.24 8.27 -9.44
CA PRO A 127 -16.13 6.82 -9.29
C PRO A 127 -17.01 6.33 -8.13
N PRO A 128 -17.61 5.14 -8.24
CA PRO A 128 -18.60 4.63 -7.29
C PRO A 128 -18.03 4.35 -5.90
N TYR A 129 -16.70 4.21 -5.79
CA TYR A 129 -16.01 3.87 -4.55
C TYR A 129 -15.01 4.95 -4.16
N ASN A 130 -15.01 5.31 -2.88
CA ASN A 130 -13.89 6.05 -2.31
C ASN A 130 -12.86 5.08 -1.73
N TYR A 131 -11.59 5.46 -1.79
CA TYR A 131 -10.49 4.62 -1.33
C TYR A 131 -9.34 5.44 -0.77
N ALA A 132 -8.48 4.78 0.00
CA ALA A 132 -7.21 5.32 0.45
C ALA A 132 -6.10 4.32 0.14
N PHE A 133 -4.93 4.82 -0.25
CA PHE A 133 -3.73 4.01 -0.28
C PHE A 133 -3.17 3.82 1.13
N ILE A 134 -2.68 2.61 1.41
CA ILE A 134 -2.08 2.21 2.68
C ILE A 134 -0.70 1.62 2.38
N THR A 135 0.32 2.06 3.10
CA THR A 135 1.70 1.60 2.98
C THR A 135 2.29 1.38 4.38
N CYS A 136 3.36 0.58 4.48
CA CYS A 136 4.07 0.39 5.74
C CYS A 136 5.14 1.47 5.94
N GLY A 137 4.71 2.65 6.36
CA GLY A 137 5.58 3.81 6.56
C GLY A 137 5.67 4.71 5.32
N GLU A 138 6.59 5.68 5.35
CA GLU A 138 6.66 6.72 4.33
C GLU A 138 7.55 6.37 3.13
N TRP A 139 8.31 5.27 3.19
CA TRP A 139 9.33 4.96 2.20
C TRP A 139 8.77 4.77 0.79
N ASP A 140 7.68 4.00 0.65
CA ASP A 140 7.05 3.70 -0.64
C ASP A 140 6.69 4.94 -1.46
N PHE A 141 5.93 5.87 -0.88
CA PHE A 141 5.42 7.02 -1.63
C PHE A 141 6.30 8.25 -1.52
N LYS A 142 6.82 8.58 -0.34
CA LYS A 142 7.58 9.82 -0.14
C LYS A 142 8.98 9.72 -0.71
N TRP A 143 9.60 8.55 -0.62
CA TRP A 143 11.01 8.40 -0.96
C TRP A 143 11.23 7.65 -2.26
N LEU A 144 10.52 6.55 -2.49
CA LEU A 144 10.70 5.74 -3.69
C LEU A 144 9.89 6.29 -4.87
N LEU A 145 8.55 6.25 -4.80
CA LEU A 145 7.69 6.66 -5.92
C LEU A 145 7.89 8.12 -6.30
N HIS A 146 8.02 9.02 -5.33
CA HIS A 146 8.24 10.44 -5.60
C HIS A 146 9.42 10.66 -6.55
N ARG A 147 10.55 9.96 -6.34
CA ARG A 147 11.77 10.12 -7.16
C ARG A 147 11.67 9.57 -8.58
N LEU A 148 10.66 8.77 -8.88
CA LEU A 148 10.45 8.16 -10.20
C LEU A 148 9.49 8.99 -11.07
N VAL A 149 8.83 10.01 -10.51
CA VAL A 149 7.79 10.81 -11.19
C VAL A 149 8.06 12.32 -11.23
N VAL A 150 9.20 12.77 -10.70
CA VAL A 150 9.72 14.15 -10.79
C VAL A 150 11.16 14.15 -11.28
#